data_AF-A0A953AH85-F1
#
_entry.id   AF-A0A953AH85-F1
#
_cell.length_a   1.000
_cell.length_b   1.000
_cell.length_c   1.000
_cell.angle_alpha   90.00
_cell.angle_beta   90.00
_cell.angle_gamma   90.00
#
_symmetry.space_group_name_H-M   'P 1'
#
loop_
_entity.id
_entity.type
_entity.pdbx_description
1 polymer ?
#
loop_
_entity_poly.entity_id
_entity_poly.type
_entity_poly.pdbx_seq_one_letter_code
_entity_poly.pdbx_strand_id
1 'polypeptide(L)'
;MRIVKLLFICHLAALVFALGGLLIILPHPELWNSNPIGVRIFQFALHWAGSLHILFGAATMLLFGLLCIDARRTLVFFAASVLVSIAVSLLSLMGIPLSTASFSAFPGPKLAGIVPYSLPLSWFYMGFTSYLLASKLTDRLGLERQTLWSLVLGTYFLTVWDLALNAVLVSGHLATATGLLSGYSSAYGLPVGNLFLWVVNCLLLMAISRWLWRSDLDVHHLAIWLPFAVYTANTGFVMALNLGSGLWSPLLLTAVFVLVPESLVVFPREEGHPHPQHPGRRALSQSTWLLMRAGARAISHWAVRIRVEGLEQVPRKGPVLIAARHFHYFYDGYALLRAIPRRLHTVVALDWLRSKTSRFAIELGCSLVDWLVVLRSEQFRELETNSNSKPRAYSQREVRRYLRQMATRAVSLLRAGEVLVIFPEAYPNIDPHPSPKSNLEQFLPFRPGFVKLVEMAERDGRTQVAVVPAGLAYAREKGRHQRWRVTVRFGPALYRRDFPSAEQMRRVVEEQVQLLSGATSPPPSPRRDGPLSVS
;
A
#
# COMPACT_ATOMS: atom_id res chain seq x y z
N MET A 1 -23.33 13.40 7.85
CA MET A 1 -22.68 12.31 7.07
C MET A 1 -23.52 11.68 5.96
N ARG A 2 -24.84 11.44 6.10
CA ARG A 2 -25.66 10.85 5.01
C ARG A 2 -25.65 11.69 3.73
N ILE A 3 -25.87 13.00 3.86
CA ILE A 3 -25.87 13.96 2.73
C ILE A 3 -24.49 14.02 2.04
N VAL A 4 -23.40 14.01 2.82
CA VAL A 4 -22.02 13.98 2.27
C VAL A 4 -21.80 12.76 1.39
N LYS A 5 -22.27 11.58 1.81
CA LYS A 5 -22.19 10.35 0.99
C LYS A 5 -23.02 10.45 -0.28
N LEU A 6 -24.22 11.04 -0.19
CA LEU A 6 -25.07 11.24 -1.37
C LEU A 6 -24.38 12.16 -2.39
N LEU A 7 -23.83 13.30 -1.95
CA LEU A 7 -23.07 14.21 -2.81
C LEU A 7 -21.84 13.52 -3.44
N PHE A 8 -21.16 12.67 -2.67
CA PHE A 8 -20.04 11.89 -3.18
C PHE A 8 -20.48 10.86 -4.24
N ILE A 9 -21.62 10.20 -4.06
CA ILE A 9 -22.19 9.29 -5.07
C ILE A 9 -22.55 10.08 -6.34
N CYS A 10 -23.16 11.26 -6.20
CA CYS A 10 -23.44 12.15 -7.33
C CYS A 10 -22.15 12.59 -8.05
N HIS A 11 -21.08 12.86 -7.30
CA HIS A 11 -19.76 13.16 -7.85
C HIS A 11 -19.20 12.00 -8.69
N LEU A 12 -19.25 10.77 -8.16
CA LEU A 12 -18.82 9.56 -8.89
C LEU A 12 -19.64 9.32 -10.16
N ALA A 13 -20.97 9.45 -10.07
CA ALA A 13 -21.85 9.30 -11.22
C ALA A 13 -21.56 10.35 -12.30
N ALA A 14 -21.32 11.61 -11.90
CA ALA A 14 -20.95 12.68 -12.81
C ALA A 14 -19.56 12.48 -13.44
N LEU A 15 -18.58 11.93 -12.70
CA LEU A 15 -17.27 11.55 -13.26
C LEU A 15 -17.40 10.48 -14.35
N VAL A 16 -18.20 9.42 -14.09
CA VAL A 16 -18.44 8.35 -15.08
C VAL A 16 -19.16 8.90 -16.31
N PHE A 17 -20.16 9.76 -16.11
CA PHE A 17 -20.87 10.42 -17.19
C PHE A 17 -19.94 11.32 -18.03
N ALA A 18 -19.08 12.11 -17.38
CA ALA A 18 -18.08 12.93 -18.07
C ALA A 18 -17.08 12.09 -18.85
N LEU A 19 -16.63 10.96 -18.29
CA LEU A 19 -15.69 10.05 -18.93
C LEU A 19 -16.31 9.41 -20.18
N GLY A 20 -17.55 8.93 -20.10
CA GLY A 20 -18.28 8.40 -21.26
C GLY A 20 -18.51 9.47 -22.32
N GLY A 21 -18.83 10.70 -21.89
CA GLY A 21 -18.92 11.86 -22.78
C GLY A 21 -17.65 12.11 -23.58
N LEU A 22 -16.50 12.15 -22.91
CA LEU A 22 -15.21 12.49 -23.52
C LEU A 22 -14.59 11.34 -24.33
N LEU A 23 -14.72 10.09 -23.89
CA LEU A 23 -14.05 8.94 -24.51
C LEU A 23 -14.92 8.18 -25.52
N ILE A 24 -16.25 8.28 -25.42
CA ILE A 24 -17.17 7.50 -26.26
C ILE A 24 -18.02 8.43 -27.12
N ILE A 25 -18.74 9.36 -26.50
CA ILE A 25 -19.72 10.18 -27.24
C ILE A 25 -19.04 11.21 -28.15
N LEU A 26 -18.00 11.88 -27.66
CA LEU A 26 -17.30 12.93 -28.42
C LEU A 26 -16.53 12.39 -29.64
N PRO A 27 -15.79 11.26 -29.57
CA PRO A 27 -15.07 10.73 -30.72
C PRO A 27 -15.95 10.03 -31.76
N HIS A 28 -17.17 9.62 -31.38
CA HIS A 28 -18.09 8.81 -32.19
C HIS A 28 -19.41 9.54 -32.49
N PRO A 29 -19.40 10.61 -33.31
CA PRO A 29 -20.61 11.38 -33.65
C PRO A 29 -21.70 10.55 -34.32
N GLU A 30 -21.35 9.44 -34.98
CA GLU A 30 -22.29 8.48 -35.57
C GLU A 30 -23.28 7.89 -34.57
N LEU A 31 -22.94 7.86 -33.28
CA LEU A 31 -23.79 7.31 -32.22
C LEU A 31 -24.95 8.24 -31.84
N TRP A 32 -24.87 9.53 -32.13
CA TRP A 32 -25.83 10.52 -31.63
C TRP A 32 -26.31 11.55 -32.65
N ASN A 33 -25.58 11.78 -33.75
CA ASN A 33 -25.93 12.82 -34.73
C ASN A 33 -27.21 12.53 -35.52
N SER A 34 -27.61 11.26 -35.61
CA SER A 34 -28.75 10.78 -36.40
C SER A 34 -30.07 10.80 -35.62
N ASN A 35 -30.03 10.97 -34.29
CA ASN A 35 -31.20 10.95 -33.42
C ASN A 35 -31.36 12.31 -32.69
N PRO A 36 -32.50 13.01 -32.83
CA PRO A 36 -32.77 14.26 -32.11
C PRO A 36 -32.63 14.17 -30.58
N ILE A 37 -32.87 12.98 -29.99
CA ILE A 37 -32.67 12.74 -28.55
C ILE A 37 -31.17 12.66 -28.23
N GLY A 38 -30.38 12.00 -29.09
CA GLY A 38 -28.93 11.90 -28.96
C GLY A 38 -28.26 13.28 -28.99
N VAL A 39 -28.69 14.16 -29.91
CA VAL A 39 -28.22 15.54 -29.98
C VAL A 39 -28.53 16.32 -28.69
N ARG A 40 -29.73 16.19 -28.12
CA ARG A 40 -30.06 16.87 -26.84
C ARG A 40 -29.23 16.34 -25.67
N ILE A 41 -29.02 15.03 -25.60
CA ILE A 41 -28.16 14.41 -24.57
C ILE A 41 -26.72 14.92 -24.71
N PHE A 42 -26.22 15.01 -25.93
CA PHE A 42 -24.87 15.53 -26.20
C PHE A 42 -24.74 17.02 -25.88
N GLN A 43 -25.73 17.86 -26.23
CA GLN A 43 -25.75 19.27 -25.84
C GLN A 43 -25.78 19.46 -24.33
N PHE A 44 -26.58 18.65 -23.62
CA PHE A 44 -26.59 18.63 -22.16
C PHE A 44 -25.22 18.21 -21.60
N ALA A 45 -24.60 17.17 -22.17
CA ALA A 45 -23.28 16.72 -21.76
C ALA A 45 -22.20 17.78 -21.99
N LEU A 46 -22.20 18.46 -23.14
CA LEU A 46 -21.28 19.57 -23.42
C LEU A 46 -21.46 20.73 -22.44
N HIS A 47 -22.69 21.02 -22.01
CA HIS A 47 -22.97 22.13 -21.10
C HIS A 47 -22.65 21.80 -19.63
N TRP A 48 -22.90 20.56 -19.19
CA TRP A 48 -22.89 20.20 -17.76
C TRP A 48 -21.91 19.10 -17.37
N ALA A 49 -21.48 18.23 -18.29
CA ALA A 49 -20.72 17.03 -17.92
C ALA A 49 -19.40 17.39 -17.22
N GLY A 50 -18.66 18.39 -17.73
CA GLY A 50 -17.41 18.84 -17.13
C GLY A 50 -17.58 19.66 -15.84
N SER A 51 -18.75 20.23 -15.58
CA SER A 51 -18.95 21.14 -14.43
C SER A 51 -19.67 20.46 -13.25
N LEU A 52 -20.54 19.48 -13.51
CA LEU A 52 -21.30 18.76 -12.48
C LEU A 52 -20.40 17.94 -11.56
N HIS A 53 -19.41 17.23 -12.11
CA HIS A 53 -18.51 16.45 -11.26
C HIS A 53 -17.71 17.37 -10.32
N ILE A 54 -17.23 18.51 -10.81
CA ILE A 54 -16.54 19.52 -9.99
C ILE A 54 -17.47 20.10 -8.93
N LEU A 55 -18.71 20.43 -9.28
CA LEU A 55 -19.69 20.98 -8.36
C LEU A 55 -19.99 20.01 -7.21
N PHE A 56 -20.29 18.74 -7.53
CA PHE A 56 -20.55 17.73 -6.51
C PHE A 56 -19.30 17.39 -5.68
N GLY A 57 -18.11 17.41 -6.29
CA GLY A 57 -16.84 17.21 -5.57
C GLY A 57 -16.58 18.34 -4.56
N ALA A 58 -16.75 19.59 -4.99
CA ALA A 58 -16.64 20.76 -4.13
C ALA A 58 -17.70 20.79 -3.02
N ALA A 59 -18.96 20.50 -3.34
CA ALA A 59 -20.01 20.41 -2.34
C ALA A 59 -19.74 19.29 -1.31
N THR A 60 -19.22 18.15 -1.76
CA THR A 60 -18.82 17.03 -0.90
C THR A 60 -17.74 17.47 0.08
N MET A 61 -16.66 18.08 -0.40
CA MET A 61 -15.52 18.49 0.43
C MET A 61 -15.83 19.69 1.31
N LEU A 62 -16.67 20.62 0.84
CA LEU A 62 -17.14 21.75 1.65
C LEU A 62 -17.99 21.24 2.83
N LEU A 63 -19.02 20.43 2.55
CA LEU A 63 -19.88 19.90 3.61
C LEU A 63 -19.11 18.95 4.55
N PHE A 64 -18.16 18.18 4.02
CA PHE A 64 -17.26 17.37 4.84
C PHE A 64 -16.41 18.24 5.77
N GLY A 65 -15.77 19.29 5.27
CA GLY A 65 -14.94 20.17 6.10
C GLY A 65 -15.75 20.90 7.18
N LEU A 66 -16.95 21.38 6.83
CA LEU A 66 -17.85 22.02 7.79
C LEU A 66 -18.29 21.06 8.92
N LEU A 67 -18.45 19.78 8.63
CA LEU A 67 -18.96 18.79 9.60
C LEU A 67 -17.87 18.02 10.35
N CYS A 68 -16.68 17.82 9.76
CA CYS A 68 -15.66 16.90 10.26
C CYS A 68 -14.30 17.55 10.56
N ILE A 69 -14.10 18.81 10.17
CA ILE A 69 -12.87 19.56 10.47
C ILE A 69 -13.24 20.72 11.39
N ASP A 70 -13.63 21.84 10.80
CA ASP A 70 -14.19 23.00 11.48
C ASP A 70 -14.61 24.02 10.41
N ALA A 71 -15.64 24.82 10.73
CA ALA A 71 -16.20 25.76 9.77
C ALA A 71 -15.21 26.85 9.37
N ARG A 72 -14.42 27.36 10.33
CA ARG A 72 -13.48 28.46 10.10
C ARG A 72 -12.39 28.07 9.11
N ARG A 73 -11.68 26.97 9.35
CA ARG A 73 -10.58 26.49 8.50
C ARG A 73 -11.07 26.10 7.12
N THR A 74 -12.23 25.44 7.05
CA THR A 74 -12.85 25.06 5.77
C THR A 74 -13.22 26.29 4.95
N LEU A 75 -13.91 27.27 5.54
CA LEU A 75 -14.30 28.51 4.85
C LEU A 75 -13.09 29.37 4.48
N VAL A 76 -12.06 29.42 5.33
CA VAL A 76 -10.79 30.09 5.00
C VAL A 76 -10.13 29.45 3.79
N PHE A 77 -10.05 28.11 3.75
CA PHE A 77 -9.44 27.41 2.61
C PHE A 77 -10.27 27.60 1.33
N PHE A 78 -11.60 27.57 1.44
CA PHE A 78 -12.52 27.87 0.35
C PHE A 78 -12.31 29.28 -0.20
N ALA A 79 -12.35 30.29 0.67
CA ALA A 79 -12.16 31.68 0.29
C ALA A 79 -10.76 31.92 -0.31
N ALA A 80 -9.70 31.41 0.33
CA ALA A 80 -8.34 31.52 -0.19
C ALA A 80 -8.20 30.87 -1.57
N SER A 81 -8.77 29.67 -1.77
CA SER A 81 -8.71 28.98 -3.05
C SER A 81 -9.41 29.76 -4.17
N VAL A 82 -10.61 30.28 -3.88
CA VAL A 82 -11.39 31.06 -4.85
C VAL A 82 -10.70 32.38 -5.18
N LEU A 83 -10.23 33.13 -4.17
CA LEU A 83 -9.59 34.42 -4.37
C LEU A 83 -8.24 34.30 -5.10
N VAL A 84 -7.41 33.34 -4.72
CA VAL A 84 -6.12 33.08 -5.39
C VAL A 84 -6.37 32.63 -6.83
N SER A 85 -7.33 31.74 -7.07
CA SER A 85 -7.68 31.29 -8.42
C SER A 85 -8.13 32.44 -9.32
N ILE A 86 -9.00 33.34 -8.82
CA ILE A 86 -9.45 34.52 -9.56
C ILE A 86 -8.28 35.47 -9.81
N ALA A 87 -7.43 35.75 -8.82
CA ALA A 87 -6.27 36.63 -8.96
C ALA A 87 -5.29 36.11 -10.02
N VAL A 88 -4.94 34.82 -9.98
CA VAL A 88 -4.07 34.18 -10.98
C VAL A 88 -4.71 34.24 -12.37
N SER A 89 -6.01 34.00 -12.47
CA SER A 89 -6.73 34.06 -13.75
C SER A 89 -6.74 35.47 -14.35
N LEU A 90 -6.98 36.50 -13.54
CA LEU A 90 -6.97 37.90 -13.98
C LEU A 90 -5.58 38.36 -14.41
N LEU A 91 -4.54 38.02 -13.65
CA LEU A 91 -3.16 38.35 -14.02
C LEU A 91 -2.72 37.63 -15.30
N SER A 92 -3.21 36.40 -15.53
CA SER A 92 -2.98 35.66 -16.77
C SER A 92 -3.63 36.34 -17.97
N LEU A 93 -4.83 36.92 -17.80
CA LEU A 93 -5.49 37.72 -18.84
C LEU A 93 -4.74 39.02 -19.16
N MET A 94 -3.95 39.55 -18.22
CA MET A 94 -3.08 40.71 -18.42
C MET A 94 -1.75 40.37 -19.12
N GLY A 95 -1.56 39.13 -19.57
CA GLY A 95 -0.35 38.68 -20.27
C GLY A 95 0.80 38.25 -19.37
N ILE A 96 0.59 38.17 -18.05
CA ILE A 96 1.59 37.63 -17.12
C ILE A 96 1.44 36.10 -17.12
N PRO A 97 2.47 35.30 -17.43
CA PRO A 97 2.35 33.85 -17.61
C PRO A 97 2.23 33.08 -16.28
N LEU A 98 1.32 33.48 -15.40
CA LEU A 98 1.10 32.93 -14.06
C LEU A 98 0.37 31.59 -14.06
N SER A 99 -0.10 31.12 -15.22
CA SER A 99 -0.86 29.89 -15.32
C SER A 99 -0.69 29.19 -16.67
N THR A 100 -1.01 27.91 -16.68
CA THR A 100 -0.74 26.96 -17.77
C THR A 100 -1.78 26.98 -18.89
N ALA A 101 -2.93 27.66 -18.72
CA ALA A 101 -3.99 27.66 -19.72
C ALA A 101 -4.61 29.05 -19.96
N SER A 102 -4.98 29.32 -21.23
CA SER A 102 -5.88 30.40 -21.59
C SER A 102 -7.31 30.00 -21.23
N PHE A 103 -7.70 30.19 -19.96
CA PHE A 103 -8.96 29.68 -19.39
C PHE A 103 -10.26 30.25 -19.99
N SER A 104 -10.17 31.21 -20.92
CA SER A 104 -11.31 31.81 -21.61
C SER A 104 -12.03 30.84 -22.55
N ALA A 105 -11.38 29.75 -22.98
CA ALA A 105 -11.90 28.78 -23.96
C ALA A 105 -12.71 27.61 -23.35
N PHE A 106 -12.70 27.43 -22.02
CA PHE A 106 -13.46 26.32 -21.41
C PHE A 106 -14.99 26.57 -21.48
N PRO A 107 -15.78 25.58 -21.92
CA PRO A 107 -17.24 25.68 -21.97
C PRO A 107 -17.87 25.69 -20.56
N GLY A 108 -18.97 26.44 -20.41
CA GLY A 108 -19.79 26.48 -19.19
C GLY A 108 -20.08 27.90 -18.68
N PRO A 109 -20.97 28.04 -17.68
CA PRO A 109 -21.28 29.35 -17.09
C PRO A 109 -20.05 30.00 -16.44
N LYS A 110 -19.81 31.28 -16.74
CA LYS A 110 -18.65 32.04 -16.26
C LYS A 110 -19.02 32.98 -15.13
N LEU A 111 -18.20 33.02 -14.07
CA LEU A 111 -18.24 34.05 -13.03
C LEU A 111 -17.89 35.40 -13.68
N ALA A 112 -18.81 36.36 -13.55
CA ALA A 112 -18.70 37.69 -14.14
C ALA A 112 -18.39 37.71 -15.65
N GLY A 113 -18.70 36.64 -16.39
CA GLY A 113 -18.37 36.49 -17.81
C GLY A 113 -16.90 36.17 -18.12
N ILE A 114 -16.04 36.05 -17.10
CA ILE A 114 -14.57 36.03 -17.27
C ILE A 114 -13.98 34.64 -17.00
N VAL A 115 -14.33 33.99 -15.88
CA VAL A 115 -13.72 32.71 -15.47
C VAL A 115 -14.80 31.65 -15.21
N PRO A 116 -14.71 30.43 -15.79
CA PRO A 116 -15.64 29.35 -15.46
C PRO A 116 -15.67 29.06 -13.95
N TYR A 117 -16.85 28.94 -13.34
CA TYR A 117 -16.95 28.70 -11.88
C TYR A 117 -16.35 27.36 -11.45
N SER A 118 -16.24 26.41 -12.37
CA SER A 118 -15.60 25.11 -12.15
C SER A 118 -14.13 25.25 -11.78
N LEU A 119 -13.43 26.26 -12.29
CA LEU A 119 -12.00 26.45 -12.02
C LEU A 119 -11.72 26.71 -10.52
N PRO A 120 -12.24 27.79 -9.89
CA PRO A 120 -11.98 28.04 -8.46
C PRO A 120 -12.53 26.92 -7.57
N LEU A 121 -13.64 26.27 -7.94
CA LEU A 121 -14.16 25.13 -7.19
C LEU A 121 -13.21 23.93 -7.24
N SER A 122 -12.62 23.64 -8.40
CA SER A 122 -11.63 22.56 -8.55
C SER A 122 -10.38 22.78 -7.71
N TRP A 123 -9.87 24.02 -7.69
CA TRP A 123 -8.74 24.40 -6.85
C TRP A 123 -9.06 24.21 -5.37
N PHE A 124 -10.27 24.57 -4.96
CA PHE A 124 -10.72 24.34 -3.59
C PHE A 124 -10.75 22.85 -3.24
N TYR A 125 -11.56 22.04 -3.94
CA TYR A 125 -11.82 20.68 -3.45
C TYR A 125 -10.61 19.77 -3.63
N MET A 126 -9.85 19.92 -4.72
CA MET A 126 -8.61 19.16 -4.91
C MET A 126 -7.51 19.68 -3.99
N GLY A 127 -7.31 21.00 -3.89
CA GLY A 127 -6.29 21.57 -3.00
C GLY A 127 -6.54 21.23 -1.53
N PHE A 128 -7.80 21.29 -1.09
CA PHE A 128 -8.18 20.94 0.28
C PHE A 128 -7.95 19.46 0.54
N THR A 129 -8.36 18.60 -0.38
CA THR A 129 -8.13 17.16 -0.29
C THR A 129 -6.64 16.82 -0.22
N SER A 130 -5.82 17.39 -1.13
CA SER A 130 -4.37 17.22 -1.16
C SER A 130 -3.73 17.62 0.16
N TYR A 131 -4.14 18.76 0.74
CA TYR A 131 -3.61 19.24 2.02
C TYR A 131 -3.97 18.30 3.19
N LEU A 132 -5.20 17.77 3.22
CA LEU A 132 -5.64 16.84 4.27
C LEU A 132 -4.92 15.50 4.20
N LEU A 133 -4.75 14.96 2.98
CA LEU A 133 -3.98 13.74 2.74
C LEU A 133 -2.51 13.92 3.16
N ALA A 134 -1.90 15.04 2.76
CA ALA A 134 -0.54 15.39 3.13
C ALA A 134 -0.36 15.50 4.65
N SER A 135 -1.26 16.21 5.33
CA SER A 135 -1.20 16.35 6.78
C SER A 135 -1.33 15.02 7.52
N LYS A 136 -2.21 14.13 7.04
CA LYS A 136 -2.32 12.77 7.60
C LYS A 136 -1.07 11.94 7.32
N LEU A 137 -0.48 12.06 6.13
CA LEU A 137 0.76 11.35 5.78
C LEU A 137 1.94 11.82 6.64
N THR A 138 2.08 13.13 6.82
CA THR A 138 3.14 13.75 7.63
C THR A 138 3.07 13.31 9.09
N ASP A 139 1.88 13.32 9.69
CA ASP A 139 1.65 12.79 11.05
C ASP A 139 1.99 11.30 11.14
N ARG A 140 1.56 10.51 10.16
CA ARG A 140 1.85 9.08 10.11
C ARG A 140 3.34 8.76 10.02
N LEU A 141 4.07 9.49 9.19
CA LEU A 141 5.52 9.35 9.04
C LEU A 141 6.28 9.90 10.25
N GLY A 142 5.62 10.59 11.17
CA GLY A 142 6.24 11.18 12.36
C GLY A 142 7.31 12.22 11.99
N LEU A 143 7.09 12.95 10.89
CA LEU A 143 8.05 13.95 10.41
C LEU A 143 8.06 15.15 11.37
N GLU A 144 9.27 15.58 11.72
CA GLU A 144 9.48 16.85 12.42
C GLU A 144 9.06 18.01 11.51
N ARG A 145 8.59 19.13 12.07
CA ARG A 145 8.05 20.29 11.31
C ARG A 145 6.84 19.91 10.44
N GLN A 146 5.80 19.36 11.07
CA GLN A 146 4.61 18.86 10.38
C GLN A 146 4.01 19.86 9.39
N THR A 147 3.87 21.13 9.78
CA THR A 147 3.32 22.16 8.89
C THR A 147 4.11 22.32 7.59
N LEU A 148 5.44 22.29 7.63
CA LEU A 148 6.28 22.42 6.43
C LEU A 148 6.06 21.24 5.47
N TRP A 149 6.09 20.01 6.01
CA TRP A 149 5.91 18.81 5.19
C TRP A 149 4.48 18.66 4.67
N SER A 150 3.45 19.06 5.42
CA SER A 150 2.08 19.12 4.92
C SER A 150 1.95 20.05 3.72
N LEU A 151 2.62 21.21 3.74
CA LEU A 151 2.62 22.16 2.63
C LEU A 151 3.35 21.60 1.41
N VAL A 152 4.54 21.02 1.61
CA VAL A 152 5.35 20.44 0.53
C VAL A 152 4.62 19.25 -0.11
N LEU A 153 4.13 18.30 0.69
CA LEU A 153 3.44 17.12 0.19
C LEU A 153 2.06 17.46 -0.40
N GLY A 154 1.34 18.42 0.18
CA GLY A 154 0.06 18.88 -0.35
C GLY A 154 0.24 19.54 -1.72
N THR A 155 1.24 20.42 -1.84
CA THR A 155 1.62 21.05 -3.11
C THR A 155 2.01 20.00 -4.14
N TYR A 156 2.79 19.01 -3.73
CA TYR A 156 3.18 17.88 -4.58
C TYR A 156 1.97 17.09 -5.10
N PHE A 157 1.03 16.68 -4.23
CA PHE A 157 -0.18 15.96 -4.64
C PHE A 157 -1.01 16.77 -5.64
N LEU A 158 -1.27 18.04 -5.34
CA LEU A 158 -2.03 18.90 -6.24
C LEU A 158 -1.33 19.07 -7.60
N THR A 159 -0.02 19.29 -7.59
CA THR A 159 0.77 19.52 -8.82
C THR A 159 0.81 18.27 -9.70
N VAL A 160 1.07 17.09 -9.14
CA VAL A 160 1.20 15.85 -9.92
C VAL A 160 -0.15 15.45 -10.53
N TRP A 161 -1.24 15.58 -9.76
CA TRP A 161 -2.58 15.35 -10.29
C TRP A 161 -2.89 16.29 -11.46
N ASP A 162 -2.61 17.60 -11.30
CA ASP A 162 -2.89 18.60 -12.31
C ASP A 162 -2.01 18.42 -13.57
N LEU A 163 -0.75 18.04 -13.40
CA LEU A 163 0.15 17.72 -14.52
C LEU A 163 -0.39 16.56 -15.37
N ALA A 164 -0.90 15.52 -14.72
CA ALA A 164 -1.48 14.36 -15.42
C ALA A 164 -2.80 14.71 -16.14
N LEU A 165 -3.60 15.62 -15.56
CA LEU A 165 -4.80 16.15 -16.19
C LEU A 165 -4.44 17.01 -17.43
N ASN A 166 -3.51 17.95 -17.26
CA ASN A 166 -3.05 18.85 -18.32
C ASN A 166 -2.44 18.09 -19.51
N ALA A 167 -1.69 17.00 -19.26
CA ALA A 167 -1.12 16.17 -20.32
C ALA A 167 -2.20 15.66 -21.29
N VAL A 168 -3.38 15.26 -20.77
CA VAL A 168 -4.51 14.83 -21.58
C VAL A 168 -5.20 16.00 -22.29
N LEU A 169 -5.41 17.11 -21.58
CA LEU A 169 -6.13 18.27 -22.10
C LEU A 169 -5.39 18.94 -23.26
N VAL A 170 -4.06 18.90 -23.25
CA VAL A 170 -3.20 19.47 -24.30
C VAL A 170 -2.93 18.48 -25.45
N SER A 171 -3.20 17.19 -25.26
CA SER A 171 -2.94 16.18 -26.29
C SER A 171 -4.03 16.13 -27.39
N GLY A 172 -3.57 16.17 -28.65
CA GLY A 172 -4.23 15.70 -29.88
C GLY A 172 -5.75 15.86 -29.99
N HIS A 173 -6.50 14.78 -29.71
CA HIS A 173 -7.93 14.66 -29.99
C HIS A 173 -8.84 15.51 -29.10
N LEU A 174 -8.52 15.67 -27.81
CA LEU A 174 -9.31 16.53 -26.92
C LEU A 174 -9.02 18.01 -27.20
N ALA A 175 -7.75 18.36 -27.48
CA ALA A 175 -7.34 19.71 -27.81
C ALA A 175 -8.02 20.25 -29.09
N THR A 176 -8.17 19.39 -30.10
CA THR A 176 -8.90 19.71 -31.35
C THR A 176 -10.41 19.75 -31.16
N ALA A 177 -11.00 18.83 -30.37
CA ALA A 177 -12.45 18.79 -30.13
C ALA A 177 -12.97 19.88 -29.18
N THR A 178 -12.11 20.41 -28.29
CA THR A 178 -12.48 21.46 -27.32
C THR A 178 -11.98 22.85 -27.70
N GLY A 179 -11.27 22.97 -28.84
CA GLY A 179 -10.75 24.24 -29.37
C GLY A 179 -9.69 24.90 -28.48
N LEU A 180 -9.07 24.13 -27.56
CA LEU A 180 -8.48 24.71 -26.37
C LEU A 180 -7.01 25.11 -26.47
N LEU A 181 -6.22 24.67 -27.45
CA LEU A 181 -4.84 25.14 -27.60
C LEU A 181 -4.19 24.64 -28.91
N SER A 182 -4.06 25.50 -29.93
CA SER A 182 -3.20 25.26 -31.10
C SER A 182 -1.91 26.07 -30.92
N GLY A 183 -0.89 25.54 -30.22
CA GLY A 183 0.42 26.23 -30.23
C GLY A 183 1.49 25.95 -29.18
N TYR A 184 1.33 25.03 -28.22
CA TYR A 184 2.35 24.85 -27.16
C TYR A 184 3.18 23.58 -27.35
N SER A 185 4.46 23.76 -27.70
CA SER A 185 5.45 22.70 -27.87
C SER A 185 6.57 22.79 -26.81
N SER A 186 6.44 22.05 -25.70
CA SER A 186 7.55 21.47 -24.92
C SER A 186 7.01 20.36 -24.03
N ALA A 187 7.86 19.42 -23.58
CA ALA A 187 7.52 18.18 -22.86
C ALA A 187 6.13 18.16 -22.19
N TYR A 188 5.18 17.42 -22.78
CA TYR A 188 3.78 17.28 -22.35
C TYR A 188 2.87 18.54 -22.46
N GLY A 189 3.29 19.54 -23.23
CA GLY A 189 2.50 20.73 -23.56
C GLY A 189 2.70 21.95 -22.66
N LEU A 190 3.64 21.92 -21.71
CA LEU A 190 3.88 23.02 -20.75
C LEU A 190 5.33 23.52 -20.80
N PRO A 191 5.58 24.84 -20.96
CA PRO A 191 6.90 25.42 -20.71
C PRO A 191 7.32 25.17 -19.25
N VAL A 192 8.58 24.76 -19.02
CA VAL A 192 9.09 24.46 -17.67
C VAL A 192 8.92 25.63 -16.68
N GLY A 193 8.98 26.87 -17.17
CA GLY A 193 8.71 28.08 -16.38
C GLY A 193 7.27 28.17 -15.84
N ASN A 194 6.28 27.70 -16.61
CA ASN A 194 4.88 27.73 -16.20
C ASN A 194 4.60 26.68 -15.12
N LEU A 195 5.29 25.52 -15.17
CA LEU A 195 5.19 24.50 -14.12
C LEU A 195 5.75 25.00 -12.78
N PHE A 196 6.88 25.70 -12.79
CA PHE A 196 7.44 26.28 -11.57
C PHE A 196 6.47 27.29 -10.94
N LEU A 197 5.90 28.18 -11.77
CA LEU A 197 4.96 29.18 -11.29
C LEU A 197 3.65 28.56 -10.79
N TRP A 198 3.22 27.45 -11.41
CA TRP A 198 2.10 26.66 -10.93
C TRP A 198 2.36 26.04 -9.54
N VAL A 199 3.53 25.45 -9.32
CA VAL A 199 3.95 24.94 -8.00
C VAL A 199 3.93 26.06 -6.95
N VAL A 200 4.42 27.25 -7.32
CA VAL A 200 4.39 28.43 -6.44
C VAL A 200 2.95 28.83 -6.10
N ASN A 201 2.03 28.85 -7.06
CA ASN A 201 0.62 29.16 -6.82
C ASN A 201 -0.06 28.13 -5.91
N CYS A 202 0.21 26.84 -6.13
CA CYS A 202 -0.29 25.75 -5.28
C CYS A 202 0.21 25.91 -3.84
N LEU A 203 1.51 26.18 -3.67
CA LEU A 203 2.11 26.41 -2.37
C LEU A 203 1.53 27.66 -1.71
N LEU A 204 1.37 28.75 -2.44
CA LEU A 204 0.80 30.02 -1.94
C LEU A 204 -0.63 29.83 -1.43
N LEU A 205 -1.47 29.12 -2.19
CA LEU A 205 -2.84 28.79 -1.81
C LEU A 205 -2.89 28.04 -0.46
N MET A 206 -2.05 27.01 -0.32
CA MET A 206 -2.00 26.21 0.92
C MET A 206 -1.37 26.98 2.08
N ALA A 207 -0.33 27.77 1.80
CA ALA A 207 0.39 28.56 2.79
C ALA A 207 -0.47 29.69 3.37
N ILE A 208 -1.19 30.45 2.52
CA ILE A 208 -2.13 31.49 2.96
C ILE A 208 -3.21 30.87 3.84
N SER A 209 -3.81 29.76 3.39
CA SER A 209 -4.84 29.05 4.16
C SER A 209 -4.29 28.63 5.53
N ARG A 210 -3.12 27.98 5.55
CA ARG A 210 -2.50 27.48 6.79
C ARG A 210 -2.08 28.62 7.72
N TRP A 211 -1.57 29.73 7.19
CA TRP A 211 -1.22 30.92 7.97
C TRP A 211 -2.46 31.51 8.65
N LEU A 212 -3.55 31.68 7.90
CA LEU A 212 -4.82 32.18 8.42
C LEU A 212 -5.47 31.23 9.45
N TRP A 213 -5.19 29.93 9.41
CA TRP A 213 -5.72 28.97 10.38
C TRP A 213 -5.18 29.17 11.80
N ARG A 214 -3.98 29.74 11.96
CA ARG A 214 -3.33 30.06 13.26
C ARG A 214 -3.15 28.89 14.25
N SER A 215 -3.49 27.67 13.86
CA SER A 215 -3.47 26.47 14.70
C SER A 215 -3.27 25.23 13.82
N ASP A 216 -2.68 24.17 14.39
CA ASP A 216 -2.49 22.90 13.70
C ASP A 216 -3.82 22.13 13.57
N LEU A 217 -3.92 21.36 12.49
CA LEU A 217 -5.05 20.48 12.21
C LEU A 217 -4.92 19.22 13.06
N ASP A 218 -5.97 18.87 13.81
CA ASP A 218 -6.04 17.55 14.46
C ASP A 218 -6.40 16.48 13.43
N VAL A 219 -5.39 15.74 13.00
CA VAL A 219 -5.52 14.69 11.99
C VAL A 219 -5.88 13.34 12.58
N HIS A 220 -5.87 13.15 13.91
CA HIS A 220 -6.13 11.84 14.52
C HIS A 220 -7.59 11.41 14.35
N HIS A 221 -8.52 12.33 14.51
CA HIS A 221 -9.97 12.09 14.43
C HIS A 221 -10.56 12.31 13.03
N LEU A 222 -9.74 12.69 12.05
CA LEU A 222 -10.20 12.97 10.70
C LEU A 222 -10.63 11.68 9.99
N ALA A 223 -11.86 11.66 9.47
CA ALA A 223 -12.40 10.59 8.63
C ALA A 223 -11.75 10.62 7.23
N ILE A 224 -10.47 10.25 7.15
CA ILE A 224 -9.61 10.41 5.98
C ILE A 224 -10.06 9.62 4.74
N TRP A 225 -10.91 8.61 4.93
CA TRP A 225 -11.43 7.79 3.84
C TRP A 225 -12.14 8.62 2.76
N LEU A 226 -12.80 9.72 3.12
CA LEU A 226 -13.54 10.53 2.16
C LEU A 226 -12.62 11.45 1.34
N PRO A 227 -11.71 12.25 1.94
CA PRO A 227 -10.67 12.94 1.18
C PRO A 227 -9.90 11.98 0.25
N PHE A 228 -9.52 10.81 0.77
CA PHE A 228 -8.89 9.76 -0.05
C PHE A 228 -9.78 9.35 -1.21
N ALA A 229 -11.05 8.99 -0.97
CA ALA A 229 -11.94 8.53 -2.02
C ALA A 229 -12.20 9.60 -3.09
N VAL A 230 -12.30 10.88 -2.72
CA VAL A 230 -12.42 12.00 -3.67
C VAL A 230 -11.15 12.12 -4.51
N TYR A 231 -9.98 12.10 -3.89
CA TYR A 231 -8.71 12.21 -4.61
C TYR A 231 -8.46 11.02 -5.53
N THR A 232 -8.68 9.79 -5.05
CA THR A 232 -8.58 8.57 -5.84
C THR A 232 -9.54 8.60 -7.02
N ALA A 233 -10.79 9.04 -6.82
CA ALA A 233 -11.78 9.09 -7.90
C ALA A 233 -11.37 10.06 -9.02
N ASN A 234 -10.87 11.25 -8.66
CA ASN A 234 -10.39 12.23 -9.64
C ASN A 234 -9.08 11.78 -10.31
N THR A 235 -8.21 11.10 -9.58
CA THR A 235 -6.99 10.49 -10.14
C THR A 235 -7.36 9.36 -11.11
N GLY A 236 -8.30 8.49 -10.75
CA GLY A 236 -8.80 7.43 -11.61
C GLY A 236 -9.46 7.96 -12.89
N PHE A 237 -10.20 9.06 -12.79
CA PHE A 237 -10.74 9.77 -13.95
C PHE A 237 -9.62 10.25 -14.89
N VAL A 238 -8.58 10.91 -14.36
CA VAL A 238 -7.42 11.36 -15.15
C VAL A 238 -6.67 10.18 -15.77
N MET A 239 -6.47 9.09 -15.03
CA MET A 239 -5.82 7.88 -15.55
C MET A 239 -6.63 7.24 -16.68
N ALA A 240 -7.96 7.19 -16.55
CA ALA A 240 -8.83 6.65 -17.59
C ALA A 240 -8.79 7.51 -18.86
N LEU A 241 -8.75 8.84 -18.73
CA LEU A 241 -8.55 9.73 -19.87
C LEU A 241 -7.19 9.52 -20.54
N ASN A 242 -6.11 9.42 -19.75
CA ASN A 242 -4.77 9.20 -20.30
C ASN A 242 -4.66 7.85 -21.01
N LEU A 243 -5.27 6.80 -20.46
CA LEU A 243 -5.36 5.50 -21.10
C LEU A 243 -6.17 5.55 -22.40
N GLY A 244 -7.34 6.21 -22.38
CA GLY A 244 -8.20 6.37 -23.56
C GLY A 244 -7.55 7.18 -24.68
N SER A 245 -6.70 8.15 -24.34
CA SER A 245 -5.91 8.94 -25.28
C SER A 245 -4.55 8.30 -25.66
N GLY A 246 -4.25 7.09 -25.17
CA GLY A 246 -3.01 6.36 -25.48
C GLY A 246 -1.73 6.94 -24.83
N LEU A 247 -1.86 7.80 -23.83
CA LEU A 247 -0.75 8.44 -23.12
C LEU A 247 -0.23 7.56 -21.97
N TRP A 248 0.70 6.66 -22.28
CA TRP A 248 1.28 5.73 -21.30
C TRP A 248 2.21 6.40 -20.28
N SER A 249 2.99 7.42 -20.67
CA SER A 249 3.96 8.04 -19.76
C SER A 249 3.29 8.80 -18.60
N PRO A 250 2.29 9.68 -18.82
CA PRO A 250 1.56 10.32 -17.72
C PRO A 250 0.76 9.33 -16.88
N LEU A 251 0.23 8.26 -17.50
CA LEU A 251 -0.45 7.17 -16.79
C LEU A 251 0.49 6.49 -15.79
N LEU A 252 1.70 6.10 -16.21
CA LEU A 252 2.72 5.50 -15.34
C LEU A 252 3.20 6.48 -14.26
N LEU A 253 3.40 7.75 -14.62
CA LEU A 253 3.75 8.80 -13.67
C LEU A 253 2.68 8.91 -12.57
N THR A 254 1.41 8.94 -12.96
CA THR A 254 0.28 9.03 -12.02
C THR A 254 0.21 7.77 -11.14
N ALA A 255 0.37 6.58 -11.73
CA ALA A 255 0.34 5.33 -10.98
C ALA A 255 1.44 5.27 -9.90
N VAL A 256 2.65 5.75 -10.19
CA VAL A 256 3.78 5.71 -9.25
C VAL A 256 3.72 6.87 -8.26
N PHE A 257 3.56 8.10 -8.73
CA PHE A 257 3.72 9.31 -7.93
C PHE A 257 2.45 9.77 -7.23
N VAL A 258 1.28 9.23 -7.61
CA VAL A 258 0.00 9.54 -6.98
C VAL A 258 -0.50 8.36 -6.15
N LEU A 259 -0.70 7.18 -6.75
CA LEU A 259 -1.32 6.07 -6.03
C LEU A 259 -0.44 5.49 -4.91
N VAL A 260 0.90 5.48 -5.06
CA VAL A 260 1.78 4.95 -4.02
C VAL A 260 1.73 5.85 -2.77
N PRO A 261 2.03 7.16 -2.83
CA PRO A 261 1.93 8.03 -1.65
C PRO A 261 0.52 8.12 -1.06
N GLU A 262 -0.51 8.12 -1.92
CA GLU A 262 -1.91 8.19 -1.48
C GLU A 262 -2.31 6.95 -0.69
N SER A 263 -1.91 5.75 -1.15
CA SER A 263 -2.23 4.50 -0.46
C SER A 263 -1.68 4.47 0.98
N LEU A 264 -0.50 5.08 1.22
CA LEU A 264 0.13 5.24 2.54
C LEU A 264 -0.75 6.01 3.55
N VAL A 265 -1.72 6.79 3.08
CA VAL A 265 -2.63 7.59 3.91
C VAL A 265 -3.78 6.76 4.52
N VAL A 266 -4.17 5.66 3.88
CA VAL A 266 -5.29 4.81 4.34
C VAL A 266 -4.81 3.55 5.06
N PHE A 267 -3.56 3.15 4.89
CA PHE A 267 -3.02 1.96 5.56
C PHE A 267 -3.14 2.04 7.08
N PRO A 268 -3.84 1.13 7.77
CA PRO A 268 -4.00 1.24 9.22
C PRO A 268 -2.61 1.22 9.89
N ARG A 269 -2.27 2.30 10.63
CA ARG A 269 -1.26 2.21 11.67
C ARG A 269 -1.78 1.14 12.64
N GLU A 270 -0.96 0.16 12.99
CA GLU A 270 -1.31 -0.86 13.98
C GLU A 270 -1.44 -0.21 15.36
N GLU A 271 -2.54 0.53 15.55
CA GLU A 271 -3.06 0.90 16.85
C GLU A 271 -3.53 -0.40 17.52
N GLY A 272 -3.02 -0.62 18.73
CA GLY A 272 -2.99 -1.91 19.43
C GLY A 272 -4.33 -2.41 19.96
N HIS A 273 -5.41 -2.29 19.20
CA HIS A 273 -6.71 -2.82 19.55
C HIS A 273 -7.08 -4.02 18.67
N PRO A 274 -7.34 -5.21 19.25
CA PRO A 274 -7.74 -6.39 18.51
C PRO A 274 -9.21 -6.26 18.10
N HIS A 275 -9.50 -5.50 17.04
CA HIS A 275 -10.82 -5.55 16.42
C HIS A 275 -10.93 -6.77 15.48
N PRO A 276 -12.14 -7.36 15.32
CA PRO A 276 -12.39 -8.41 14.35
C PRO A 276 -11.87 -7.97 12.98
N GLN A 277 -11.15 -8.86 12.29
CA GLN A 277 -10.58 -8.56 10.97
C GLN A 277 -11.67 -8.02 10.04
N HIS A 278 -11.61 -6.73 9.67
CA HIS A 278 -12.53 -6.16 8.70
C HIS A 278 -12.44 -6.96 7.38
N PRO A 279 -13.57 -7.28 6.72
CA PRO A 279 -13.60 -8.09 5.49
C PRO A 279 -12.63 -7.58 4.41
N GLY A 280 -12.52 -6.26 4.26
CA GLY A 280 -11.61 -5.62 3.30
C GLY A 280 -10.12 -5.87 3.58
N ARG A 281 -9.71 -5.93 4.85
CA ARG A 281 -8.31 -6.21 5.22
C ARG A 281 -7.93 -7.66 4.89
N ARG A 282 -8.84 -8.60 5.14
CA ARG A 282 -8.65 -10.01 4.79
C ARG A 282 -8.53 -10.19 3.27
N ALA A 283 -9.41 -9.53 2.50
CA ALA A 283 -9.36 -9.56 1.03
C ALA A 283 -8.04 -8.99 0.48
N LEU A 284 -7.62 -7.81 0.96
CA LEU A 284 -6.36 -7.20 0.55
C LEU A 284 -5.17 -8.13 0.84
N SER A 285 -5.10 -8.66 2.04
CA SER A 285 -3.98 -9.51 2.43
C SER A 285 -3.97 -10.86 1.71
N GLN A 286 -5.15 -11.41 1.40
CA GLN A 286 -5.28 -12.57 0.52
C GLN A 286 -4.74 -12.29 -0.88
N SER A 287 -5.10 -11.15 -1.48
CA SER A 287 -4.60 -10.75 -2.79
C SER A 287 -3.08 -10.54 -2.80
N THR A 288 -2.54 -9.87 -1.80
CA THR A 288 -1.08 -9.68 -1.66
C THR A 288 -0.36 -11.02 -1.50
N TRP A 289 -0.89 -11.94 -0.69
CA TRP A 289 -0.31 -13.28 -0.55
C TRP A 289 -0.33 -14.07 -1.87
N LEU A 290 -1.43 -13.99 -2.64
CA LEU A 290 -1.52 -14.62 -3.96
C LEU A 290 -0.48 -14.05 -4.92
N LEU A 291 -0.30 -12.74 -4.94
CA LEU A 291 0.74 -12.05 -5.73
C LEU A 291 2.14 -12.50 -5.33
N MET A 292 2.45 -12.53 -4.03
CA MET A 292 3.74 -13.02 -3.53
C MET A 292 3.98 -14.47 -3.93
N ARG A 293 2.96 -15.33 -3.85
CA ARG A 293 3.07 -16.74 -4.26
C ARG A 293 3.28 -16.89 -5.77
N ALA A 294 2.62 -16.07 -6.59
CA ALA A 294 2.82 -16.03 -8.03
C ALA A 294 4.24 -15.55 -8.39
N GLY A 295 4.68 -14.43 -7.80
CA GLY A 295 6.04 -13.91 -7.96
C GLY A 295 7.10 -14.91 -7.50
N ALA A 296 6.84 -15.62 -6.40
CA ALA A 296 7.75 -16.65 -5.91
C ALA A 296 7.92 -17.79 -6.93
N ARG A 297 6.88 -18.17 -7.68
CA ARG A 297 7.01 -19.15 -8.76
C ARG A 297 7.87 -18.65 -9.93
N ALA A 298 7.80 -17.36 -10.25
CA ALA A 298 8.59 -16.77 -11.34
C ALA A 298 10.10 -16.67 -11.01
N ILE A 299 10.45 -16.32 -9.76
CA ILE A 299 11.84 -16.18 -9.29
C ILE A 299 12.59 -17.52 -9.28
N SER A 300 11.86 -18.65 -9.22
CA SER A 300 12.40 -20.00 -9.07
C SER A 300 13.25 -20.50 -10.23
N HIS A 301 13.19 -19.90 -11.41
CA HIS A 301 14.00 -20.38 -12.54
C HIS A 301 15.49 -20.02 -12.39
N TRP A 302 15.82 -19.01 -11.56
CA TRP A 302 17.13 -18.37 -11.62
C TRP A 302 18.07 -18.68 -10.43
N ALA A 303 17.55 -18.95 -9.21
CA ALA A 303 18.41 -19.02 -8.01
C ALA A 303 18.26 -20.29 -7.13
N VAL A 304 17.05 -20.85 -6.96
CA VAL A 304 16.79 -21.90 -5.95
C VAL A 304 15.83 -22.98 -6.46
N ARG A 305 16.20 -24.25 -6.31
CA ARG A 305 15.34 -25.41 -6.56
C ARG A 305 14.76 -25.93 -5.24
N ILE A 306 13.44 -26.02 -5.16
CA ILE A 306 12.74 -26.47 -3.94
C ILE A 306 12.18 -27.88 -4.14
N ARG A 307 12.45 -28.76 -3.18
CA ARG A 307 11.83 -30.07 -3.01
C ARG A 307 11.02 -30.06 -1.72
N VAL A 308 9.82 -30.62 -1.75
CA VAL A 308 8.91 -30.66 -0.59
C VAL A 308 8.57 -32.11 -0.29
N GLU A 309 8.68 -32.51 0.97
CA GLU A 309 8.35 -33.85 1.48
C GLU A 309 7.47 -33.72 2.73
N GLY A 310 6.56 -34.67 2.94
CA GLY A 310 5.70 -34.67 4.13
C GLY A 310 4.56 -33.63 4.11
N LEU A 311 4.27 -32.99 2.96
CA LEU A 311 3.25 -31.94 2.91
C LEU A 311 1.86 -32.41 3.36
N GLU A 312 1.58 -33.70 3.19
CA GLU A 312 0.39 -34.39 3.68
C GLU A 312 0.21 -34.32 5.20
N GLN A 313 1.30 -34.13 5.95
CA GLN A 313 1.28 -33.96 7.40
C GLN A 313 0.77 -32.58 7.83
N VAL A 314 0.75 -31.61 6.91
CA VAL A 314 0.22 -30.26 7.19
C VAL A 314 -1.30 -30.27 7.02
N PRO A 315 -2.08 -30.00 8.09
CA PRO A 315 -3.54 -30.01 7.98
C PRO A 315 -4.06 -29.05 6.91
N ARG A 316 -5.05 -29.51 6.12
CA ARG A 316 -5.67 -28.70 5.05
C ARG A 316 -6.55 -27.57 5.59
N LYS A 317 -7.10 -27.73 6.80
CA LYS A 317 -7.98 -26.79 7.48
C LYS A 317 -7.60 -26.71 8.96
N GLY A 318 -8.09 -25.68 9.64
CA GLY A 318 -7.86 -25.48 11.07
C GLY A 318 -6.52 -24.81 11.39
N PRO A 319 -6.33 -24.44 12.66
CA PRO A 319 -5.14 -23.75 13.15
C PRO A 319 -3.87 -24.60 12.99
N VAL A 320 -2.84 -24.01 12.38
CA VAL A 320 -1.54 -24.68 12.24
C VAL A 320 -0.43 -23.72 12.67
N LEU A 321 0.47 -24.23 13.52
CA LEU A 321 1.72 -23.56 13.84
C LEU A 321 2.88 -24.38 13.26
N ILE A 322 3.57 -23.84 12.26
CA ILE A 322 4.79 -24.43 11.71
C ILE A 322 5.98 -23.95 12.54
N ALA A 323 6.65 -24.88 13.22
CA ALA A 323 7.90 -24.61 13.92
C ALA A 323 9.06 -25.08 13.05
N ALA A 324 9.82 -24.13 12.48
CA ALA A 324 10.83 -24.43 11.47
C ALA A 324 12.27 -24.12 11.96
N ARG A 325 13.23 -24.87 11.41
CA ARG A 325 14.66 -24.48 11.46
C ARG A 325 14.85 -23.12 10.80
N HIS A 326 15.77 -22.31 11.32
CA HIS A 326 16.19 -21.08 10.64
C HIS A 326 17.62 -21.21 10.10
N PHE A 327 17.76 -21.38 8.79
CA PHE A 327 19.05 -21.52 8.10
C PHE A 327 19.43 -20.27 7.29
N HIS A 328 18.51 -19.69 6.53
CA HIS A 328 18.79 -18.53 5.67
C HIS A 328 17.73 -17.45 5.83
N TYR A 329 18.16 -16.20 6.04
CA TYR A 329 17.26 -15.06 6.32
C TYR A 329 16.13 -14.89 5.28
N PHE A 330 16.43 -15.01 3.99
CA PHE A 330 15.46 -14.89 2.90
C PHE A 330 14.87 -16.23 2.40
N TYR A 331 15.71 -17.22 2.07
CA TYR A 331 15.25 -18.42 1.37
C TYR A 331 14.38 -19.36 2.20
N ASP A 332 14.45 -19.32 3.53
CA ASP A 332 13.59 -20.14 4.39
C ASP A 332 12.11 -19.75 4.21
N GLY A 333 11.82 -18.45 4.34
CA GLY A 333 10.46 -17.93 4.16
C GLY A 333 9.96 -18.15 2.73
N TYR A 334 10.83 -17.99 1.74
CA TYR A 334 10.53 -18.26 0.34
C TYR A 334 10.17 -19.74 0.09
N ALA A 335 10.93 -20.69 0.66
CA ALA A 335 10.70 -22.12 0.50
C ALA A 335 9.37 -22.55 1.15
N LEU A 336 9.07 -22.05 2.36
CA LEU A 336 7.80 -22.30 3.04
C LEU A 336 6.60 -21.70 2.30
N LEU A 337 6.74 -20.49 1.75
CA LEU A 337 5.71 -19.84 0.92
C LEU A 337 5.39 -20.62 -0.35
N ARG A 338 6.39 -21.28 -0.93
CA ARG A 338 6.18 -22.15 -2.10
C ARG A 338 5.60 -23.50 -1.72
N ALA A 339 6.00 -24.07 -0.59
CA ALA A 339 5.62 -25.41 -0.17
C ALA A 339 4.16 -25.47 0.34
N ILE A 340 3.74 -24.50 1.16
CA ILE A 340 2.46 -24.55 1.86
C ILE A 340 1.36 -23.93 0.98
N PRO A 341 0.30 -24.68 0.62
CA PRO A 341 -0.76 -24.17 -0.26
C PRO A 341 -1.80 -23.28 0.46
N ARG A 342 -1.52 -22.83 1.67
CA ARG A 342 -2.38 -22.00 2.53
C ARG A 342 -1.75 -20.65 2.77
N ARG A 343 -2.58 -19.65 3.08
CA ARG A 343 -2.12 -18.33 3.53
C ARG A 343 -1.28 -18.49 4.79
N LEU A 344 -0.10 -17.89 4.78
CA LEU A 344 0.89 -18.01 5.85
C LEU A 344 1.22 -16.66 6.46
N HIS A 345 1.35 -16.67 7.77
CA HIS A 345 1.72 -15.53 8.58
C HIS A 345 3.05 -15.84 9.24
N THR A 346 4.09 -15.07 8.96
CA THR A 346 5.42 -15.31 9.52
C THR A 346 5.71 -14.32 10.63
N VAL A 347 6.37 -14.78 11.70
CA VAL A 347 6.96 -13.89 12.72
C VAL A 347 8.30 -13.38 12.21
N VAL A 348 8.45 -12.05 12.10
CA VAL A 348 9.62 -11.36 11.56
C VAL A 348 10.27 -10.50 12.64
N ALA A 349 11.56 -10.68 12.85
CA ALA A 349 12.36 -9.85 13.76
C ALA A 349 12.90 -8.61 13.03
N LEU A 350 12.62 -7.41 13.56
CA LEU A 350 13.02 -6.13 12.96
C LEU A 350 13.99 -5.30 13.83
N ASP A 351 14.51 -5.86 14.92
CA ASP A 351 15.40 -5.18 15.87
C ASP A 351 16.76 -4.74 15.28
N TRP A 352 17.14 -5.23 14.10
CA TRP A 352 18.34 -4.83 13.38
C TRP A 352 18.19 -3.53 12.56
N LEU A 353 16.96 -3.00 12.40
CA LEU A 353 16.73 -1.81 11.58
C LEU A 353 17.27 -0.53 12.22
N ARG A 354 17.98 0.24 11.39
CA ARG A 354 18.61 1.50 11.79
C ARG A 354 17.81 2.73 11.36
N SER A 355 17.23 2.70 10.17
CA SER A 355 16.51 3.85 9.61
C SER A 355 15.02 3.83 9.96
N LYS A 356 14.47 4.99 10.35
CA LYS A 356 13.03 5.20 10.54
C LYS A 356 12.25 5.01 9.24
N THR A 357 12.82 5.36 8.08
CA THR A 357 12.15 5.17 6.77
C THR A 357 12.11 3.69 6.38
N SER A 358 13.20 2.94 6.61
CA SER A 358 13.23 1.49 6.38
C SER A 358 12.30 0.75 7.33
N ARG A 359 12.19 1.20 8.60
CA ARG A 359 11.18 0.71 9.54
C ARG A 359 9.78 0.85 8.94
N PHE A 360 9.41 2.04 8.50
CA PHE A 360 8.09 2.26 7.91
C PHE A 360 7.84 1.35 6.70
N ALA A 361 8.78 1.27 5.76
CA ALA A 361 8.63 0.45 4.56
C ALA A 361 8.48 -1.06 4.85
N ILE A 362 9.26 -1.59 5.79
CA ILE A 362 9.23 -3.02 6.13
C ILE A 362 8.03 -3.36 7.02
N GLU A 363 7.67 -2.50 7.97
CA GLU A 363 6.42 -2.65 8.75
C GLU A 363 5.20 -2.62 7.84
N LEU A 364 5.19 -1.71 6.84
CA LEU A 364 4.17 -1.68 5.81
C LEU A 364 4.11 -3.00 5.06
N GLY A 365 5.24 -3.49 4.55
CA GLY A 365 5.31 -4.79 3.87
C GLY A 365 4.77 -5.94 4.71
N CYS A 366 5.14 -6.00 5.99
CA CYS A 366 4.62 -7.01 6.92
C CYS A 366 3.12 -6.87 7.14
N SER A 367 2.61 -5.65 7.28
CA SER A 367 1.18 -5.39 7.50
C SER A 367 0.31 -5.84 6.31
N LEU A 368 0.82 -5.71 5.07
CA LEU A 368 0.11 -6.10 3.84
C LEU A 368 -0.19 -7.60 3.79
N VAL A 369 0.69 -8.42 4.37
CA VAL A 369 0.53 -9.88 4.44
C VAL A 369 0.14 -10.40 5.82
N ASP A 370 -0.22 -9.48 6.74
CA ASP A 370 -0.49 -9.78 8.14
C ASP A 370 0.64 -10.63 8.79
N TRP A 371 1.89 -10.33 8.44
CA TRP A 371 3.07 -10.85 9.13
C TRP A 371 3.28 -10.12 10.45
N LEU A 372 3.82 -10.84 11.42
CA LEU A 372 3.88 -10.37 12.80
C LEU A 372 5.28 -9.86 13.12
N VAL A 373 5.38 -8.60 13.55
CA VAL A 373 6.67 -8.00 13.92
C VAL A 373 7.00 -8.30 15.38
N VAL A 374 8.23 -8.75 15.64
CA VAL A 374 8.77 -8.90 16.99
C VAL A 374 10.11 -8.17 17.12
N LEU A 375 10.39 -7.68 18.34
CA LEU A 375 11.67 -7.08 18.69
C LEU A 375 12.34 -7.97 19.74
N ARG A 376 13.55 -8.45 19.46
CA ARG A 376 14.32 -9.31 20.37
C ARG A 376 14.95 -8.46 21.49
N SER A 377 14.58 -8.72 22.75
CA SER A 377 14.98 -7.89 23.90
C SER A 377 16.48 -7.90 24.18
N GLU A 378 17.16 -9.01 23.93
CA GLU A 378 18.60 -9.19 24.16
C GLU A 378 19.43 -8.20 23.33
N GLN A 379 18.99 -7.93 22.10
CA GLN A 379 19.63 -6.99 21.19
C GLN A 379 19.58 -5.54 21.70
N PHE A 380 18.74 -5.22 22.68
CA PHE A 380 18.70 -3.89 23.30
C PHE A 380 19.46 -3.85 24.63
N ARG A 381 19.72 -5.00 25.27
CA ARG A 381 20.48 -5.09 26.55
C ARG A 381 21.99 -5.07 26.33
N GLU A 382 22.49 -5.71 25.27
CA GLU A 382 23.94 -5.77 24.95
C GLU A 382 24.55 -4.42 24.53
N LEU A 383 23.74 -3.37 24.36
CA LEU A 383 24.17 -2.07 23.87
C LEU A 383 24.11 -0.94 24.89
N GLU A 384 23.40 -1.10 26.01
CA GLU A 384 23.51 -0.19 27.17
C GLU A 384 24.95 -0.15 27.71
N THR A 385 25.72 -1.21 27.48
CA THR A 385 27.13 -1.33 27.86
C THR A 385 28.12 -0.71 26.86
N ASN A 386 27.68 -0.30 25.65
CA ASN A 386 28.56 0.23 24.60
C ASN A 386 28.13 1.66 24.20
N SER A 387 28.86 2.67 24.70
CA SER A 387 28.56 4.11 24.54
C SER A 387 28.68 4.65 23.10
N ASN A 388 29.18 3.86 22.15
CA ASN A 388 29.46 4.29 20.77
C ASN A 388 28.43 3.80 19.73
N SER A 389 27.20 3.50 20.17
CA SER A 389 26.19 2.86 19.31
C SER A 389 25.39 3.86 18.46
N LYS A 390 25.35 3.60 17.14
CA LYS A 390 24.56 4.38 16.16
C LYS A 390 23.05 4.29 16.46
N PRO A 391 22.26 5.33 16.13
CA PRO A 391 20.82 5.35 16.40
C PRO A 391 20.09 4.21 15.67
N ARG A 392 19.19 3.52 16.41
CA ARG A 392 18.30 2.47 15.89
C ARG A 392 16.91 3.03 15.55
N ALA A 393 16.17 2.30 14.73
CA ALA A 393 14.79 2.67 14.35
C ALA A 393 13.76 2.42 15.46
N TYR A 394 14.10 1.62 16.47
CA TYR A 394 13.23 1.22 17.58
C TYR A 394 13.87 1.53 18.94
N SER A 395 13.02 1.79 19.93
CA SER A 395 13.42 2.01 21.33
C SER A 395 13.15 0.79 22.22
N GLN A 396 13.89 0.66 23.33
CA GLN A 396 13.73 -0.43 24.29
C GLN A 396 12.32 -0.48 24.92
N ARG A 397 11.69 0.70 25.11
CA ARG A 397 10.32 0.82 25.62
C ARG A 397 9.29 0.17 24.69
N GLU A 398 9.57 0.14 23.38
CA GLU A 398 8.68 -0.45 22.38
C GLU A 398 8.71 -1.98 22.38
N VAL A 399 9.79 -2.62 22.85
CA VAL A 399 9.96 -4.09 22.82
C VAL A 399 8.78 -4.81 23.45
N ARG A 400 8.36 -4.39 24.66
CA ARG A 400 7.21 -4.98 25.36
C ARG A 400 5.90 -4.79 24.60
N ARG A 401 5.73 -3.64 23.93
CA ARG A 401 4.53 -3.33 23.13
C ARG A 401 4.44 -4.25 21.92
N TYR A 402 5.52 -4.37 21.14
CA TYR A 402 5.56 -5.24 19.96
C TYR A 402 5.37 -6.71 20.34
N LEU A 403 5.98 -7.18 21.43
CA LEU A 403 5.79 -8.55 21.89
C LEU A 403 4.32 -8.85 22.25
N ARG A 404 3.65 -7.94 22.97
CA ARG A 404 2.22 -8.08 23.32
C ARG A 404 1.34 -8.06 22.07
N GLN A 405 1.61 -7.16 21.14
CA GLN A 405 0.87 -7.06 19.87
C GLN A 405 1.04 -8.32 19.03
N MET A 406 2.28 -8.81 18.87
CA MET A 406 2.60 -10.05 18.17
C MET A 406 1.85 -11.24 18.79
N ALA A 407 1.94 -11.43 20.11
CA ALA A 407 1.28 -12.54 20.78
C ALA A 407 -0.25 -12.50 20.65
N THR A 408 -0.85 -11.31 20.81
CA THR A 408 -2.30 -11.13 20.68
C THR A 408 -2.78 -11.44 19.26
N ARG A 409 -2.05 -10.98 18.25
CA ARG A 409 -2.37 -11.24 16.84
C ARG A 409 -2.13 -12.69 16.45
N ALA A 410 -1.04 -13.30 16.90
CA ALA A 410 -0.76 -14.73 16.70
C ALA A 410 -1.91 -15.60 17.22
N VAL A 411 -2.37 -15.34 18.45
CA VAL A 411 -3.52 -16.03 19.05
C VAL A 411 -4.79 -15.82 18.22
N SER A 412 -5.07 -14.60 17.77
CA SER A 412 -6.22 -14.29 16.92
C SER A 412 -6.18 -15.05 15.58
N LEU A 413 -5.01 -15.07 14.92
CA LEU A 413 -4.81 -15.80 13.65
C LEU A 413 -4.98 -17.31 13.82
N LEU A 414 -4.42 -17.88 14.89
CA LEU A 414 -4.59 -19.29 15.22
C LEU A 414 -6.08 -19.59 15.48
N ARG A 415 -6.77 -18.81 16.31
CA ARG A 415 -8.22 -19.01 16.56
C ARG A 415 -9.08 -18.84 15.29
N ALA A 416 -8.63 -18.05 14.32
CA ALA A 416 -9.26 -17.94 13.00
C ALA A 416 -8.97 -19.14 12.07
N GLY A 417 -8.16 -20.10 12.51
CA GLY A 417 -7.79 -21.29 11.74
C GLY A 417 -6.73 -21.03 10.66
N GLU A 418 -5.95 -19.95 10.78
CA GLU A 418 -4.89 -19.61 9.82
C GLU A 418 -3.57 -20.35 10.13
N VAL A 419 -2.58 -20.24 9.23
CA VAL A 419 -1.25 -20.87 9.40
C VAL A 419 -0.23 -19.83 9.89
N LEU A 420 0.37 -20.10 11.05
CA LEU A 420 1.44 -19.30 11.63
C LEU A 420 2.79 -20.01 11.47
N VAL A 421 3.78 -19.33 10.92
CA VAL A 421 5.16 -19.81 10.80
C VAL A 421 6.03 -19.09 11.82
N ILE A 422 6.77 -19.86 12.61
CA ILE A 422 7.73 -19.36 13.58
C ILE A 422 9.06 -20.10 13.43
N PHE A 423 10.13 -19.37 13.66
CA PHE A 423 11.50 -19.87 13.72
C PHE A 423 11.97 -19.81 15.18
N PRO A 424 11.82 -20.89 15.97
CA PRO A 424 12.07 -20.83 17.41
C PRO A 424 13.53 -20.54 17.80
N GLU A 425 14.47 -20.76 16.87
CA GLU A 425 15.88 -20.40 16.99
C GLU A 425 16.14 -18.89 16.92
N ALA A 426 15.20 -18.13 16.32
CA ALA A 426 15.23 -16.69 16.08
C ALA A 426 16.36 -16.13 15.19
N TYR A 427 17.46 -16.87 14.97
CA TYR A 427 18.61 -16.42 14.17
C TYR A 427 18.95 -17.42 13.06
N PRO A 428 19.12 -16.98 11.81
CA PRO A 428 19.57 -17.85 10.72
C PRO A 428 21.07 -18.14 10.80
N ASN A 429 21.50 -19.21 10.13
CA ASN A 429 22.92 -19.52 9.93
C ASN A 429 23.55 -18.59 8.88
N ILE A 430 22.80 -18.21 7.84
CA ILE A 430 23.20 -17.23 6.82
C ILE A 430 22.34 -15.98 7.01
N ASP A 431 22.94 -14.94 7.57
CA ASP A 431 22.32 -13.64 7.84
C ASP A 431 23.28 -12.51 7.41
N PRO A 432 22.81 -11.47 6.69
CA PRO A 432 23.59 -10.24 6.51
C PRO A 432 23.83 -9.46 7.82
N HIS A 433 23.18 -9.86 8.91
CA HIS A 433 23.28 -9.25 10.23
C HIS A 433 23.93 -10.18 11.26
N PRO A 434 24.43 -9.66 12.39
CA PRO A 434 25.08 -10.49 13.41
C PRO A 434 24.15 -11.62 13.91
N SER A 435 24.63 -12.85 13.79
CA SER A 435 24.00 -14.06 14.29
C SER A 435 24.92 -14.72 15.34
N PRO A 436 24.39 -15.26 16.44
CA PRO A 436 25.19 -15.99 17.43
C PRO A 436 25.66 -17.36 16.92
N LYS A 437 25.25 -17.79 15.71
CA LYS A 437 25.69 -19.02 15.08
C LYS A 437 27.06 -18.82 14.42
N SER A 438 28.04 -19.66 14.76
CA SER A 438 29.40 -19.60 14.25
C SER A 438 29.63 -20.46 13.01
N ASN A 439 28.76 -21.43 12.71
CA ASN A 439 28.87 -22.29 11.54
C ASN A 439 27.49 -22.66 10.92
N LEU A 440 27.52 -23.29 9.74
CA LEU A 440 26.32 -23.63 8.96
C LEU A 440 25.53 -24.83 9.52
N GLU A 441 26.15 -25.65 10.37
CA GLU A 441 25.52 -26.85 10.93
C GLU A 441 24.91 -26.59 12.31
N GLN A 442 25.30 -25.50 12.96
CA GLN A 442 24.87 -25.17 14.31
C GLN A 442 23.36 -24.92 14.39
N PHE A 443 22.75 -25.54 15.40
CA PHE A 443 21.40 -25.26 15.87
C PHE A 443 21.45 -24.43 17.14
N LEU A 444 20.50 -23.51 17.28
CA LEU A 444 20.25 -22.85 18.56
C LEU A 444 19.10 -23.56 19.29
N PRO A 445 19.10 -23.56 20.63
CA PRO A 445 18.02 -24.16 21.38
C PRO A 445 16.69 -23.45 21.10
N PHE A 446 15.63 -24.23 20.90
CA PHE A 446 14.30 -23.69 20.61
C PHE A 446 13.78 -22.89 21.80
N ARG A 447 13.40 -21.64 21.56
CA ARG A 447 12.78 -20.79 22.59
C ARG A 447 11.35 -21.28 22.91
N PRO A 448 10.91 -21.27 24.19
CA PRO A 448 9.60 -21.80 24.59
C PRO A 448 8.39 -20.96 24.13
N GLY A 449 8.63 -19.76 23.57
CA GLY A 449 7.57 -18.80 23.24
C GLY A 449 6.48 -19.35 22.32
N PHE A 450 6.84 -20.20 21.34
CA PHE A 450 5.85 -20.77 20.42
C PHE A 450 4.87 -21.72 21.12
N VAL A 451 5.33 -22.53 22.08
CA VAL A 451 4.45 -23.40 22.88
C VAL A 451 3.51 -22.55 23.73
N LYS A 452 3.99 -21.41 24.24
CA LYS A 452 3.13 -20.48 24.98
C LYS A 452 2.04 -19.86 24.11
N LEU A 453 2.33 -19.55 22.84
CA LEU A 453 1.31 -19.09 21.90
C LEU A 453 0.24 -20.14 21.64
N VAL A 454 0.62 -21.42 21.54
CA VAL A 454 -0.32 -22.55 21.44
C VAL A 454 -1.21 -22.59 22.68
N GLU A 455 -0.63 -22.62 23.88
CA GLU A 455 -1.40 -22.63 25.14
C GLU A 455 -2.36 -21.43 25.23
N MET A 456 -1.94 -20.24 24.80
CA MET A 456 -2.80 -19.06 24.79
C MET A 456 -3.93 -19.16 23.76
N ALA A 457 -3.68 -19.76 22.60
CA ALA A 457 -4.70 -19.96 21.57
C ALA A 457 -5.78 -20.95 22.04
N GLU A 458 -5.37 -22.06 22.64
CA GLU A 458 -6.25 -23.16 23.09
C GLU A 458 -7.02 -22.85 24.40
N ARG A 459 -6.72 -21.73 25.08
CA ARG A 459 -7.44 -21.29 26.29
C ARG A 459 -8.95 -21.06 26.12
N ASP A 460 -9.43 -20.95 24.89
CA ASP A 460 -10.87 -20.83 24.62
C ASP A 460 -11.63 -22.17 24.72
N GLY A 461 -10.91 -23.29 24.93
CA GLY A 461 -11.46 -24.63 25.05
C GLY A 461 -12.00 -25.23 23.73
N ARG A 462 -11.91 -24.50 22.61
CA ARG A 462 -12.44 -24.91 21.30
C ARG A 462 -11.35 -25.03 20.24
N THR A 463 -10.37 -24.14 20.29
CA THR A 463 -9.24 -24.13 19.38
C THR A 463 -8.26 -25.23 19.76
N GLN A 464 -7.86 -26.06 18.81
CA GLN A 464 -6.82 -27.07 18.98
C GLN A 464 -5.76 -26.89 17.89
N VAL A 465 -4.58 -26.40 18.26
CA VAL A 465 -3.54 -26.01 17.31
C VAL A 465 -2.68 -27.22 16.94
N ALA A 466 -2.57 -27.51 15.64
CA ALA A 466 -1.62 -28.50 15.15
C ALA A 466 -0.23 -27.86 15.05
N VAL A 467 0.72 -28.32 15.85
CA VAL A 467 2.13 -27.92 15.78
C VAL A 467 2.85 -28.86 14.83
N VAL A 468 3.31 -28.36 13.68
CA VAL A 468 3.98 -29.16 12.67
C VAL A 468 5.47 -28.79 12.64
N PRO A 469 6.37 -29.70 13.00
CA PRO A 469 7.81 -29.48 12.88
C PRO A 469 8.20 -29.46 11.40
N ALA A 470 9.02 -28.48 11.00
CA ALA A 470 9.51 -28.34 9.64
C ALA A 470 11.04 -28.26 9.59
N GLY A 471 11.66 -29.26 8.95
CA GLY A 471 13.09 -29.28 8.70
C GLY A 471 13.46 -28.62 7.38
N LEU A 472 14.60 -27.92 7.37
CA LEU A 472 15.18 -27.30 6.17
C LEU A 472 16.59 -27.84 5.95
N ALA A 473 16.78 -28.50 4.80
CA ALA A 473 18.07 -28.99 4.36
C ALA A 473 18.53 -28.23 3.11
N TYR A 474 19.72 -27.64 3.19
CA TYR A 474 20.34 -26.88 2.10
C TYR A 474 21.51 -27.66 1.51
N ALA A 475 21.52 -27.81 0.19
CA ALA A 475 22.64 -28.36 -0.56
C ALA A 475 23.03 -27.41 -1.69
N ARG A 476 24.33 -27.29 -1.95
CA ARG A 476 24.84 -26.56 -3.13
C ARG A 476 24.84 -27.51 -4.33
N GLU A 477 24.19 -27.14 -5.43
CA GLU A 477 24.30 -27.88 -6.68
C GLU A 477 25.60 -27.52 -7.41
N LYS A 478 26.37 -28.53 -7.83
CA LYS A 478 27.51 -28.36 -8.74
C LYS A 478 26.99 -28.26 -10.17
N GLY A 479 27.14 -27.09 -10.80
CA GLY A 479 26.73 -26.80 -12.18
C GLY A 479 27.27 -25.44 -12.66
N ARG A 480 27.00 -25.09 -13.92
CA ARG A 480 27.51 -23.86 -14.59
C ARG A 480 27.11 -22.55 -13.89
N HIS A 481 26.04 -22.59 -13.08
CA HIS A 481 25.65 -21.55 -12.12
C HIS A 481 25.48 -22.18 -10.73
N GLN A 482 26.06 -21.58 -9.68
CA GLN A 482 25.87 -22.04 -8.30
C GLN A 482 24.41 -21.81 -7.88
N ARG A 483 23.62 -22.90 -7.78
CA ARG A 483 22.22 -22.85 -7.34
C ARG A 483 22.07 -23.57 -6.01
N TRP A 484 21.19 -23.04 -5.15
CA TRP A 484 20.83 -23.72 -3.90
C TRP A 484 19.69 -24.71 -4.16
N ARG A 485 19.83 -25.92 -3.64
CA ARG A 485 18.75 -26.89 -3.51
C ARG A 485 18.25 -26.88 -2.07
N VAL A 486 16.99 -26.54 -1.87
CA VAL A 486 16.34 -26.51 -0.56
C VAL A 486 15.33 -27.64 -0.50
N THR A 487 15.47 -28.52 0.48
CA THR A 487 14.48 -29.57 0.77
C THR A 487 13.73 -29.20 2.04
N VAL A 488 12.43 -28.98 1.91
CA VAL A 488 11.51 -28.69 3.02
C VAL A 488 10.83 -30.00 3.40
N ARG A 489 10.94 -30.40 4.66
CA ARG A 489 10.32 -31.63 5.17
C ARG A 489 9.39 -31.31 6.34
N PHE A 490 8.16 -31.75 6.26
CA PHE A 490 7.19 -31.61 7.35
C PHE A 490 7.05 -32.93 8.11
N GLY A 491 7.14 -32.88 9.43
CA GLY A 491 6.86 -34.00 10.31
C GLY A 491 5.38 -34.09 10.71
N PRO A 492 4.99 -35.11 11.48
CA PRO A 492 3.61 -35.29 11.92
C PRO A 492 3.12 -34.12 12.77
N ALA A 493 1.82 -33.82 12.69
CA ALA A 493 1.17 -32.82 13.52
C ALA A 493 1.14 -33.26 15.00
N LEU A 494 1.65 -32.41 15.87
CA LEU A 494 1.71 -32.62 17.32
C LEU A 494 0.71 -31.68 18.03
N TYR A 495 0.06 -32.16 19.08
CA TYR A 495 -0.91 -31.36 19.84
C TYR A 495 -0.47 -31.19 21.29
N ARG A 496 -0.71 -30.00 21.87
CA ARG A 496 -0.27 -29.67 23.23
C ARG A 496 -0.83 -30.63 24.29
N ARG A 497 -2.05 -31.12 24.12
CA ARG A 497 -2.72 -32.05 25.05
C ARG A 497 -2.03 -33.40 25.18
N ASP A 498 -1.24 -33.80 24.18
CA ASP A 498 -0.56 -35.10 24.13
C ASP A 498 0.74 -35.10 24.94
N PHE A 499 1.11 -33.95 25.53
CA PHE A 499 2.33 -33.78 26.32
C PHE A 499 1.99 -33.33 27.75
N PRO A 500 2.65 -33.88 28.78
CA PRO A 500 2.43 -33.49 30.17
C PRO A 500 2.97 -32.09 30.49
N SER A 501 3.97 -31.60 29.75
CA SER A 501 4.54 -30.27 29.96
C SER A 501 4.87 -29.56 28.64
N ALA A 502 4.85 -28.22 28.69
CA ALA A 502 5.28 -27.38 27.57
C ALA A 502 6.75 -27.62 27.18
N GLU A 503 7.59 -27.93 28.17
CA GLU A 503 9.01 -28.21 27.96
C GLU A 503 9.24 -29.53 27.22
N GLN A 504 8.46 -30.57 27.53
CA GLN A 504 8.54 -31.84 26.78
C GLN A 504 8.10 -31.65 25.32
N MET A 505 6.99 -30.93 25.09
CA MET A 505 6.56 -30.60 23.73
C MET A 505 7.64 -29.83 22.97
N ARG A 506 8.27 -28.84 23.62
CA ARG A 506 9.36 -28.04 23.04
C ARG A 506 10.52 -28.92 22.59
N ARG A 507 10.99 -29.83 23.45
CA ARG A 507 12.09 -30.76 23.16
C ARG A 507 11.75 -31.71 22.02
N VAL A 508 10.57 -32.31 22.03
CA VAL A 508 10.14 -33.23 20.95
C VAL A 508 10.04 -32.50 19.61
N VAL A 509 9.49 -31.28 19.58
CA VAL A 509 9.44 -30.46 18.35
C VAL A 509 10.86 -30.13 17.86
N GLU A 510 11.76 -29.75 18.78
CA GLU A 510 13.15 -29.45 18.47
C GLU A 510 13.90 -30.65 17.88
N GLU A 511 13.82 -31.82 18.51
CA GLU A 511 14.42 -33.07 18.03
C GLU A 511 13.89 -33.45 16.64
N GLN A 512 12.57 -33.35 16.42
CA GLN A 512 11.95 -33.61 15.12
C GLN A 512 12.47 -32.66 14.04
N VAL A 513 12.59 -31.36 14.33
CA VAL A 513 13.13 -30.40 13.36
C VAL A 513 14.60 -30.70 13.03
N GLN A 514 15.41 -31.08 14.02
CA GLN A 514 16.81 -31.47 13.80
C GLN A 514 16.90 -32.70 12.90
N LEU A 515 16.13 -33.76 13.18
CA LEU A 515 16.07 -34.98 12.36
C LEU A 515 15.65 -34.69 10.92
N LEU A 516 14.57 -33.92 10.73
CA LEU A 516 14.05 -33.56 9.40
C LEU A 516 15.04 -32.69 8.60
N SER A 517 15.83 -31.87 9.30
CA SER A 517 16.85 -31.00 8.69
C SER A 517 18.15 -31.75 8.35
N GLY A 518 18.48 -32.80 9.11
CA GLY A 518 19.67 -33.63 8.93
C GLY A 518 19.49 -34.81 7.96
N ALA A 519 18.26 -35.23 7.67
CA ALA A 519 17.99 -36.37 6.80
C ALA A 519 18.56 -36.18 5.38
N THR A 520 19.47 -37.06 4.97
CA THR A 520 19.96 -37.15 3.59
C THR A 520 18.83 -37.64 2.67
N SER A 521 18.64 -37.00 1.51
CA SER A 521 17.64 -37.47 0.54
C SER A 521 18.04 -38.85 0.01
N PRO A 522 17.10 -39.80 -0.17
CA PRO A 522 17.39 -41.00 -0.96
C PRO A 522 17.77 -40.58 -2.39
N PRO A 523 18.71 -41.30 -3.05
CA PRO A 523 19.10 -40.99 -4.42
C PRO A 523 17.87 -41.02 -5.34
N PRO A 524 17.82 -40.16 -6.38
CA PRO A 524 16.73 -40.18 -7.33
C PRO A 524 16.64 -41.58 -7.94
N SER A 525 15.47 -42.20 -7.84
CA SER A 525 15.17 -43.48 -8.47
C SER A 525 15.52 -43.43 -9.97
N PRO A 526 16.23 -44.43 -10.51
CA PRO A 526 16.63 -44.44 -11.91
C PRO A 526 15.39 -44.29 -12.79
N ARG A 527 15.49 -43.44 -13.81
CA ARG A 527 14.46 -43.29 -14.85
C ARG A 527 14.16 -44.69 -15.37
N ARG A 528 12.90 -45.12 -15.27
CA ARG A 528 12.42 -46.23 -16.08
C ARG A 528 12.50 -45.75 -17.53
N ASP A 529 13.51 -46.22 -18.25
CA ASP A 529 13.52 -46.17 -19.69
C ASP A 529 12.26 -46.90 -20.18
N GLY A 530 11.37 -46.16 -20.83
CA GLY A 530 10.20 -46.73 -21.48
C GLY A 530 10.65 -47.61 -22.65
N PRO A 531 9.87 -48.67 -22.99
CA PRO A 531 10.27 -49.60 -24.02
C PRO A 531 10.33 -48.90 -25.38
N LEU A 532 11.38 -49.23 -26.13
CA LEU A 532 11.61 -48.91 -27.53
C LEU A 532 10.33 -49.14 -28.35
N SER A 533 9.90 -48.11 -29.07
CA SER A 533 8.90 -48.23 -30.11
C SER A 533 9.46 -49.10 -31.24
N VAL A 534 8.82 -50.25 -31.46
CA VAL A 534 8.93 -51.03 -32.69
C VAL A 534 7.84 -50.52 -33.65
N SER A 535 8.24 -50.40 -34.93
CA SER A 535 7.50 -50.04 -36.15
C SER A 535 6.93 -48.64 -36.25
#